data_AF-A0A0W1I9Q8-F1
#
_entry.id   AF-A0A0W1I9Q8-F1
#
_cell.length_a   1.000
_cell.length_b   1.000
_cell.length_c   1.000
_cell.angle_alpha   90.00
_cell.angle_beta   90.00
_cell.angle_gamma   90.00
#
_symmetry.space_group_name_H-M   'P 1'
#
loop_
_entity.id
_entity.type
_entity.pdbx_description
1 polymer ?
#
loop_
_entity_poly.entity_id
_entity_poly.type
_entity_poly.pdbx_seq_one_letter_code
_entity_poly.pdbx_strand_id
1 'polypeptide(L)'
;MEVRMLKQLSAQDAQFLYTQTANNLTHIMGIYIYDPSTAPGGFVRFKDIIAHVQSRVDTSPLFKRRLHRLPLDLDHPYWVEDEHFDIEAHMSHARLPEPGDWRQFCIAVARYFSKPMDMNRPLWDIYIIEGLDRIPGIPKGSFAMLHRVHHAAVDGASGAHAFIAMSDIDAKGTPAIPGAPVEDLGRAPSSAEVATRAWTASMQSPVKFMNALLKVSPSLMTAARKSMLSDQGMTAGVPETRFNAPVGPHKMFDATRVALADIAKVRAKVPGATVNDVILATCAGALRKYLQAHGELPKESVVAVAPINRRGKGGKADSPGNQVTAMSVPLRTDIADPLKRLAAIRDYTVEAKEAKAGVSARIMTDLSQHIPGATMAAVARILTSERFAVRGTNLFISNVPGAQVPLYLAGAQLVQQYGAGPLANNMGLFIATPSYNGQVGFSIISERAIMPDIAFFRKCIDESFADLLAAQPKPEKAAAGPKAATAKPKAAAKPAAKAKPTAKPATKGRAKPVAKAAASGKNRKK
;
A
#
# COMPACT_ATOMS: atom_id res chain seq x y z
N MET A 1 -35.71 -25.17 -3.78
CA MET A 1 -35.18 -24.04 -3.00
C MET A 1 -33.66 -24.05 -3.18
N GLU A 2 -33.14 -23.16 -4.01
CA GLU A 2 -31.69 -22.94 -4.07
C GLU A 2 -31.19 -22.47 -2.70
N VAL A 3 -30.14 -23.11 -2.20
CA VAL A 3 -29.46 -22.71 -0.98
C VAL A 3 -28.83 -21.34 -1.24
N ARG A 4 -29.43 -20.28 -0.69
CA ARG A 4 -28.93 -18.90 -0.77
C ARG A 4 -27.48 -18.86 -0.22
N MET A 5 -26.51 -18.49 -1.04
CA MET A 5 -25.08 -18.68 -0.74
C MET A 5 -24.51 -17.63 0.21
N LEU A 6 -24.24 -18.06 1.45
CA LEU A 6 -23.43 -17.37 2.46
C LEU A 6 -22.05 -16.95 1.93
N LYS A 7 -21.71 -15.65 1.98
CA LYS A 7 -20.35 -15.18 1.64
C LYS A 7 -19.51 -14.96 2.90
N GLN A 8 -18.53 -15.84 3.07
CA GLN A 8 -17.54 -15.71 4.13
C GLN A 8 -16.53 -14.61 3.81
N LEU A 9 -16.07 -13.90 4.84
CA LEU A 9 -14.95 -12.98 4.74
C LEU A 9 -13.66 -13.74 4.40
N SER A 10 -12.89 -13.24 3.45
CA SER A 10 -11.62 -13.87 3.08
C SER A 10 -10.66 -13.85 4.28
N ALA A 11 -9.77 -14.84 4.38
CA ALA A 11 -8.75 -14.87 5.45
C ALA A 11 -7.88 -13.61 5.46
N GLN A 12 -7.55 -13.07 4.27
CA GLN A 12 -6.77 -11.85 4.12
C GLN A 12 -7.51 -10.63 4.69
N ASP A 13 -8.81 -10.50 4.44
CA ASP A 13 -9.61 -9.39 4.95
C ASP A 13 -9.88 -9.55 6.46
N ALA A 14 -10.09 -10.79 6.91
CA ALA A 14 -10.26 -11.11 8.33
C ALA A 14 -9.03 -10.75 9.18
N GLN A 15 -7.82 -10.76 8.59
CA GLN A 15 -6.60 -10.33 9.27
C GLN A 15 -6.74 -8.93 9.88
N PHE A 16 -7.35 -7.98 9.18
CA PHE A 16 -7.53 -6.61 9.66
C PHE A 16 -8.44 -6.52 10.89
N LEU A 17 -9.38 -7.47 11.06
CA LEU A 17 -10.20 -7.57 12.26
C LEU A 17 -9.38 -8.11 13.43
N TYR A 18 -8.51 -9.08 13.16
CA TYR A 18 -7.73 -9.77 14.18
C TYR A 18 -6.51 -8.98 14.66
N THR A 19 -5.96 -8.10 13.82
CA THR A 19 -4.85 -7.21 14.16
C THR A 19 -5.30 -5.91 14.82
N GLN A 20 -6.60 -5.60 14.76
CA GLN A 20 -7.16 -4.43 15.42
C GLN A 20 -7.10 -4.58 16.94
N THR A 21 -6.69 -3.50 17.60
CA THR A 21 -6.69 -3.34 19.06
C THR A 21 -7.37 -2.04 19.46
N ALA A 22 -7.56 -1.78 20.76
CA ALA A 22 -8.11 -0.51 21.24
C ALA A 22 -7.24 0.70 20.83
N ASN A 23 -5.93 0.48 20.67
CA ASN A 23 -4.99 1.55 20.31
C ASN A 23 -4.65 1.58 18.81
N ASN A 24 -4.83 0.45 18.13
CA ASN A 24 -4.58 0.31 16.70
C ASN A 24 -5.84 -0.09 15.92
N LEU A 25 -6.48 0.90 15.30
CA LEU A 25 -7.68 0.72 14.49
C LEU A 25 -7.29 0.52 13.02
N THR A 26 -7.95 -0.40 12.32
CA THR A 26 -7.57 -0.81 10.96
C THR A 26 -8.47 -0.20 9.89
N HIS A 27 -9.11 0.93 10.15
CA HIS A 27 -9.87 1.67 9.14
C HIS A 27 -9.01 2.66 8.36
N ILE A 28 -9.46 2.97 7.15
CA ILE A 28 -9.00 4.11 6.36
C ILE A 28 -10.01 5.24 6.45
N MET A 29 -9.57 6.46 6.19
CA MET A 29 -10.43 7.62 6.09
C MET A 29 -10.08 8.43 4.84
N GLY A 30 -11.06 8.62 3.96
CA GLY A 30 -11.02 9.65 2.93
C GLY A 30 -11.48 10.98 3.51
N ILE A 31 -10.80 12.07 3.16
CA ILE A 31 -11.07 13.41 3.67
C ILE A 31 -11.29 14.31 2.45
N TYR A 32 -12.49 14.87 2.34
CA TYR A 32 -12.96 15.55 1.13
C TYR A 32 -13.51 16.92 1.51
N ILE A 33 -13.03 18.01 0.91
CA ILE A 33 -13.54 19.36 1.16
C ILE A 33 -14.31 19.83 -0.06
N TYR A 34 -15.57 20.23 0.14
CA TYR A 34 -16.49 20.62 -0.91
C TYR A 34 -16.79 22.12 -0.87
N ASP A 35 -16.88 22.73 -2.05
CA ASP A 35 -17.34 24.09 -2.27
C ASP A 35 -18.84 24.07 -2.64
N PRO A 36 -19.74 24.54 -1.76
CA PRO A 36 -21.16 24.55 -2.04
C PRO A 36 -21.60 25.65 -3.02
N SER A 37 -20.71 26.57 -3.42
CA SER A 37 -21.07 27.66 -4.34
C SER A 37 -21.52 27.15 -5.71
N THR A 38 -21.09 25.95 -6.10
CA THR A 38 -21.53 25.29 -7.35
C THR A 38 -22.87 24.57 -7.22
N ALA A 39 -23.39 24.38 -6.00
CA ALA A 39 -24.67 23.74 -5.77
C ALA A 39 -25.83 24.69 -6.10
N PRO A 40 -27.03 24.16 -6.42
CA PRO A 40 -28.22 24.99 -6.60
C PRO A 40 -28.47 25.90 -5.38
N GLY A 41 -28.48 27.21 -5.60
CA GLY A 41 -28.63 28.21 -4.52
C GLY A 41 -27.36 28.47 -3.70
N GLY A 42 -26.21 27.92 -4.08
CA GLY A 42 -24.91 28.15 -3.42
C GLY A 42 -24.80 27.56 -2.03
N PHE A 43 -25.63 26.57 -1.69
CA PHE A 43 -25.72 25.98 -0.36
C PHE A 43 -26.13 24.51 -0.43
N VAL A 44 -25.64 23.69 0.50
CA VAL A 44 -26.01 22.27 0.63
C VAL A 44 -26.41 22.00 2.07
N ARG A 45 -27.63 21.48 2.29
CA ARG A 45 -28.07 21.06 3.63
C ARG A 45 -27.59 19.65 3.91
N PHE A 46 -27.43 19.31 5.19
CA PHE A 46 -27.12 17.95 5.60
C PHE A 46 -28.09 16.90 5.04
N LYS A 47 -29.39 17.22 4.98
CA LYS A 47 -30.40 16.32 4.37
C LYS A 47 -30.21 16.10 2.86
N ASP A 48 -29.64 17.08 2.14
CA ASP A 48 -29.33 16.94 0.71
C ASP A 48 -28.17 15.96 0.53
N ILE A 49 -27.19 15.97 1.46
CA ILE A 49 -26.10 14.98 1.51
C ILE A 49 -26.62 13.59 1.87
N ILE A 50 -27.51 13.47 2.87
CA ILE A 50 -28.15 12.19 3.21
C ILE A 50 -28.88 11.62 1.99
N ALA A 51 -29.73 12.43 1.34
CA ALA A 51 -30.45 12.01 0.14
C ALA A 51 -29.51 11.57 -0.99
N HIS A 52 -28.39 12.28 -1.18
CA HIS A 52 -27.37 11.93 -2.16
C HIS A 52 -26.70 10.58 -1.86
N VAL A 53 -26.30 10.34 -0.61
CA VAL A 53 -25.68 9.05 -0.22
C VAL A 53 -26.72 7.94 -0.30
N GLN A 54 -27.95 8.18 0.16
CA GLN A 54 -29.06 7.22 0.13
C GLN A 54 -29.42 6.77 -1.30
N SER A 55 -29.32 7.65 -2.30
CA SER A 55 -29.57 7.23 -3.69
C SER A 55 -28.42 6.41 -4.29
N ARG A 56 -27.30 6.24 -3.57
CA ARG A 56 -26.09 5.57 -4.02
C ARG A 56 -25.66 4.40 -3.13
N VAL A 57 -26.33 4.12 -2.01
CA VAL A 57 -25.98 2.96 -1.16
C VAL A 57 -26.13 1.61 -1.89
N ASP A 58 -26.95 1.56 -2.95
CA ASP A 58 -27.09 0.37 -3.79
C ASP A 58 -25.97 0.22 -4.84
N THR A 59 -25.05 1.18 -4.93
CA THR A 59 -23.87 1.08 -5.82
C THR A 59 -22.82 0.09 -5.33
N SER A 60 -22.87 -0.26 -4.05
CA SER A 60 -22.04 -1.32 -3.52
C SER A 60 -22.78 -1.99 -2.38
N PRO A 61 -22.90 -3.32 -2.42
CA PRO A 61 -23.51 -4.02 -1.31
C PRO A 61 -22.77 -3.83 0.03
N LEU A 62 -21.51 -3.39 0.01
CA LEU A 62 -20.74 -3.06 1.22
C LEU A 62 -21.45 -2.02 2.10
N PHE A 63 -22.29 -1.15 1.53
CA PHE A 63 -22.95 -0.11 2.30
C PHE A 63 -24.08 -0.63 3.20
N LYS A 64 -24.69 -1.78 2.86
CA LYS A 64 -25.81 -2.38 3.60
C LYS A 64 -25.45 -3.72 4.25
N ARG A 65 -24.18 -4.12 4.19
CA ARG A 65 -23.69 -5.41 4.73
C ARG A 65 -22.88 -5.18 5.99
N ARG A 66 -23.17 -5.98 7.01
CA ARG A 66 -22.41 -6.03 8.27
C ARG A 66 -21.70 -7.37 8.43
N LEU A 67 -20.76 -7.43 9.37
CA LEU A 67 -20.12 -8.69 9.74
C LEU A 67 -20.97 -9.45 10.76
N HIS A 68 -21.17 -10.73 10.50
CA HIS A 68 -21.67 -11.69 11.46
C HIS A 68 -20.50 -12.55 11.97
N ARG A 69 -20.10 -12.34 13.23
CA ARG A 69 -19.04 -13.12 13.88
C ARG A 69 -19.64 -14.35 14.54
N LEU A 70 -18.96 -15.47 14.40
CA LEU A 70 -19.32 -16.68 15.13
C LEU A 70 -18.77 -16.62 16.56
N PRO A 71 -19.43 -17.26 17.54
CA PRO A 71 -18.91 -17.39 18.89
C PRO A 71 -17.47 -17.91 18.89
N LEU A 72 -16.62 -17.33 19.74
CA LEU A 72 -15.21 -17.72 19.92
C LEU A 72 -14.33 -17.66 18.66
N ASP A 73 -14.76 -16.95 17.60
CA ASP A 73 -14.08 -16.92 16.30
C ASP A 73 -13.80 -18.34 15.74
N LEU A 74 -14.75 -19.28 15.96
CA LEU A 74 -14.67 -20.67 15.46
C LEU A 74 -14.46 -20.75 13.93
N ASP A 75 -14.86 -19.71 13.21
CA ASP A 75 -14.65 -19.53 11.78
C ASP A 75 -14.45 -18.04 11.47
N HIS A 76 -14.03 -17.72 10.24
CA HIS A 76 -13.99 -16.32 9.80
C HIS A 76 -15.40 -15.72 9.74
N PRO A 77 -15.54 -14.39 9.98
CA PRO A 77 -16.84 -13.72 9.93
C PRO A 77 -17.52 -13.85 8.56
N TYR A 78 -18.84 -13.73 8.55
CA TYR A 78 -19.64 -13.78 7.33
C TYR A 78 -20.21 -12.40 7.03
N TRP A 79 -20.31 -12.05 5.74
CA TRP A 79 -21.08 -10.89 5.31
C TRP A 79 -22.56 -11.24 5.33
N VAL A 80 -23.35 -10.41 6.00
CA VAL A 80 -24.81 -10.53 6.06
C VAL A 80 -25.45 -9.18 5.80
N GLU A 81 -26.63 -9.18 5.21
CA GLU A 81 -27.42 -7.96 5.08
C GLU A 81 -27.81 -7.41 6.46
N ASP A 82 -27.82 -6.09 6.60
CA ASP A 82 -28.30 -5.43 7.80
C ASP A 82 -29.80 -5.12 7.66
N GLU A 83 -30.62 -5.94 8.31
CA GLU A 83 -32.09 -5.82 8.32
C GLU A 83 -32.58 -4.50 8.94
N HIS A 84 -31.74 -3.84 9.74
CA HIS A 84 -32.07 -2.58 10.44
C HIS A 84 -31.22 -1.42 9.93
N PHE A 85 -30.75 -1.48 8.68
CA PHE A 85 -29.93 -0.44 8.09
C PHE A 85 -30.62 0.93 8.17
N ASP A 86 -29.95 1.87 8.86
CA ASP A 86 -30.35 3.26 8.98
C ASP A 86 -29.19 4.17 8.56
N ILE A 87 -29.35 4.88 7.44
CA ILE A 87 -28.32 5.78 6.90
C ILE A 87 -27.94 6.89 7.88
N GLU A 88 -28.89 7.40 8.67
CA GLU A 88 -28.63 8.49 9.61
C GLU A 88 -27.75 8.00 10.77
N ALA A 89 -27.81 6.71 11.12
CA ALA A 89 -26.92 6.11 12.11
C ALA A 89 -25.45 6.04 11.64
N HIS A 90 -25.20 6.11 10.33
CA HIS A 90 -23.87 6.13 9.72
C HIS A 90 -23.35 7.56 9.44
N MET A 91 -24.22 8.57 9.55
CA MET A 91 -23.89 9.94 9.17
C MET A 91 -24.00 10.88 10.38
N SER A 92 -22.91 11.58 10.68
CA SER A 92 -22.88 12.57 11.76
C SER A 92 -22.56 13.95 11.21
N HIS A 93 -23.15 14.98 11.81
CA HIS A 93 -22.94 16.37 11.43
C HIS A 93 -22.34 17.16 12.60
N ALA A 94 -21.29 17.93 12.34
CA ALA A 94 -20.62 18.79 13.31
C ALA A 94 -20.12 20.08 12.65
N ARG A 95 -19.70 21.03 13.49
CA ARG A 95 -19.04 22.27 13.08
C ARG A 95 -17.71 22.41 13.83
N LEU A 96 -16.70 22.97 13.17
CA LEU A 96 -15.42 23.25 13.81
C LEU A 96 -15.59 24.27 14.95
N PRO A 97 -14.89 24.08 16.08
CA PRO A 97 -14.82 25.13 17.10
C PRO A 97 -14.08 26.35 16.55
N GLU A 98 -14.38 27.53 17.09
CA GLU A 98 -13.60 28.74 16.83
C GLU A 98 -12.11 28.49 17.15
N PRO A 99 -11.16 28.98 16.32
CA PRO A 99 -11.37 29.91 15.22
C PRO A 99 -11.74 29.29 13.86
N GLY A 100 -11.94 27.97 13.75
CA GLY A 100 -12.22 27.31 12.47
C GLY A 100 -11.04 27.31 11.49
N ASP A 101 -9.81 27.32 12.02
CA ASP A 101 -8.59 27.30 11.22
C ASP A 101 -8.14 25.87 10.84
N TRP A 102 -7.05 25.78 10.06
CA TRP A 102 -6.48 24.50 9.64
C TRP A 102 -6.14 23.60 10.84
N ARG A 103 -5.67 24.17 11.95
CA ARG A 103 -5.31 23.41 13.14
C ARG A 103 -6.56 22.79 13.79
N GLN A 104 -7.66 23.54 13.91
CA GLN A 104 -8.92 22.98 14.43
C GLN A 104 -9.46 21.87 13.52
N PHE A 105 -9.34 22.04 12.20
CA PHE A 105 -9.69 20.99 11.24
C PHE A 105 -8.86 19.72 11.44
N CYS A 106 -7.54 19.84 11.52
CA CYS A 106 -6.63 18.73 11.79
C CYS A 106 -6.93 18.01 13.12
N ILE A 107 -7.25 18.75 14.19
CA ILE A 107 -7.65 18.18 15.48
C ILE A 107 -8.96 17.39 15.33
N ALA A 108 -9.95 17.93 14.61
CA ALA A 108 -11.22 17.25 14.36
C ALA A 108 -11.00 15.94 13.58
N VAL A 109 -10.25 15.99 12.47
CA VAL A 109 -9.89 14.80 11.66
C VAL A 109 -9.22 13.74 12.53
N ALA A 110 -8.20 14.11 13.30
CA ALA A 110 -7.49 13.16 14.16
C ALA A 110 -8.40 12.53 15.23
N ARG A 111 -9.32 13.33 15.81
CA ARG A 111 -10.31 12.85 16.79
C ARG A 111 -11.28 11.86 16.16
N TYR A 112 -11.85 12.16 14.99
CA TYR A 112 -12.73 11.22 14.30
C TYR A 112 -11.98 9.99 13.82
N PHE A 113 -10.72 10.10 13.42
CA PHE A 113 -9.90 8.96 13.03
C PHE A 113 -9.58 8.04 14.21
N SER A 114 -9.51 8.58 15.43
CA SER A 114 -9.19 7.81 16.64
C SER A 114 -10.38 7.04 17.25
N LYS A 115 -11.61 7.27 16.77
CA LYS A 115 -12.80 6.59 17.31
C LYS A 115 -12.90 5.16 16.76
N PRO A 116 -13.14 4.13 17.59
CA PRO A 116 -13.48 2.81 17.08
C PRO A 116 -14.77 2.86 16.25
N MET A 117 -14.87 1.99 15.26
CA MET A 117 -16.12 1.77 14.52
C MET A 117 -16.99 0.78 15.29
N ASP A 118 -18.31 0.93 15.20
CA ASP A 118 -19.23 -0.11 15.67
C ASP A 118 -19.18 -1.29 14.69
N MET A 119 -18.72 -2.43 15.19
CA MET A 119 -18.51 -3.64 14.38
C MET A 119 -19.81 -4.42 14.14
N ASN A 120 -20.94 -3.99 14.72
CA ASN A 120 -22.25 -4.63 14.57
C ASN A 120 -23.12 -4.04 13.45
N ARG A 121 -22.63 -3.00 12.76
CA ARG A 121 -23.29 -2.35 11.62
C ARG A 121 -22.40 -2.41 10.37
N PRO A 122 -22.87 -1.99 9.19
CA PRO A 122 -22.01 -1.83 8.03
C PRO A 122 -20.76 -1.02 8.35
N LEU A 123 -19.60 -1.50 7.90
CA LEU A 123 -18.31 -1.01 8.39
C LEU A 123 -17.83 0.26 7.69
N TRP A 124 -18.67 1.29 7.68
CA TRP A 124 -18.39 2.62 7.15
C TRP A 124 -19.13 3.71 7.97
N ASP A 125 -18.56 4.91 8.00
CA ASP A 125 -19.16 6.10 8.63
C ASP A 125 -18.84 7.35 7.82
N ILE A 126 -19.73 8.34 7.84
CA ILE A 126 -19.50 9.67 7.28
C ILE A 126 -19.64 10.74 8.37
N TYR A 127 -18.66 11.63 8.46
CA TYR A 127 -18.74 12.85 9.26
C TYR A 127 -18.74 14.08 8.37
N ILE A 128 -19.77 14.89 8.47
CA ILE A 128 -19.85 16.21 7.84
C ILE A 128 -19.37 17.26 8.85
N ILE A 129 -18.42 18.09 8.43
CA ILE A 129 -17.81 19.12 9.27
C ILE A 129 -17.95 20.48 8.56
N GLU A 130 -18.69 21.40 9.15
CA GLU A 130 -18.79 22.79 8.70
C GLU A 130 -17.76 23.71 9.38
N GLY A 131 -17.70 24.97 8.93
CA GLY A 131 -16.94 26.04 9.60
C GLY A 131 -15.49 26.15 9.14
N LEU A 132 -15.21 25.82 7.88
CA LEU A 132 -13.88 25.86 7.27
C LEU A 132 -13.49 27.26 6.74
N ASP A 133 -14.24 28.29 7.11
CA ASP A 133 -14.14 29.65 6.53
C ASP A 133 -12.81 30.36 6.76
N ARG A 134 -12.01 29.91 7.73
CA ARG A 134 -10.70 30.50 8.06
C ARG A 134 -9.52 29.63 7.60
N ILE A 135 -9.74 28.68 6.69
CA ILE A 135 -8.69 27.86 6.11
C ILE A 135 -8.22 28.49 4.78
N PRO A 136 -6.93 28.88 4.66
CA PRO A 136 -6.43 29.47 3.42
C PRO A 136 -6.60 28.55 2.20
N GLY A 137 -7.11 29.12 1.11
CA GLY A 137 -7.33 28.38 -0.14
C GLY A 137 -8.55 27.45 -0.13
N ILE A 138 -9.43 27.58 0.87
CA ILE A 138 -10.75 26.96 0.91
C ILE A 138 -11.82 28.04 0.70
N PRO A 139 -12.76 27.86 -0.24
CA PRO A 139 -13.89 28.77 -0.43
C PRO A 139 -14.74 28.94 0.85
N LYS A 140 -15.31 30.13 1.03
CA LYS A 140 -16.21 30.41 2.15
C LYS A 140 -17.47 29.55 2.04
N GLY A 141 -17.95 29.03 3.15
CA GLY A 141 -19.10 28.13 3.23
C GLY A 141 -18.75 26.67 2.98
N SER A 142 -17.49 26.34 2.64
CA SER A 142 -17.07 24.96 2.44
C SER A 142 -17.30 24.08 3.67
N PHE A 143 -17.59 22.80 3.39
CA PHE A 143 -17.72 21.75 4.39
C PHE A 143 -16.79 20.59 4.02
N ALA A 144 -16.38 19.81 5.02
CA ALA A 144 -15.64 18.58 4.82
C ALA A 144 -16.52 17.35 5.03
N MET A 145 -16.28 16.31 4.25
CA MET A 145 -16.78 14.96 4.43
C MET A 145 -15.62 14.05 4.80
N LEU A 146 -15.66 13.46 5.99
CA LEU A 146 -14.74 12.41 6.41
C LEU A 146 -15.44 11.07 6.24
N HIS A 147 -15.02 10.27 5.26
CA HIS A 147 -15.58 8.96 4.99
C HIS A 147 -14.63 7.88 5.51
N ARG A 148 -15.01 7.19 6.59
CA ARG A 148 -14.26 6.07 7.14
C ARG A 148 -14.79 4.76 6.61
N VAL A 149 -13.89 3.84 6.31
CA VAL A 149 -14.24 2.46 5.95
C VAL A 149 -13.24 1.51 6.59
N HIS A 150 -13.72 0.40 7.16
CA HIS A 150 -12.85 -0.61 7.76
C HIS A 150 -12.11 -1.42 6.68
N HIS A 151 -10.82 -1.72 6.85
CA HIS A 151 -10.04 -2.44 5.82
C HIS A 151 -10.55 -3.85 5.50
N ALA A 152 -11.23 -4.50 6.45
CA ALA A 152 -11.91 -5.78 6.19
C ALA A 152 -13.01 -5.67 5.12
N ALA A 153 -13.61 -4.49 4.92
CA ALA A 153 -14.63 -4.26 3.90
C ALA A 153 -14.03 -3.85 2.55
N VAL A 154 -12.87 -3.18 2.57
CA VAL A 154 -12.35 -2.44 1.43
C VAL A 154 -10.81 -2.38 1.44
N ASP A 155 -10.20 -2.70 0.30
CA ASP A 155 -8.79 -2.36 0.04
C ASP A 155 -8.59 -0.91 -0.41
N GLY A 156 -7.35 -0.40 -0.38
CA GLY A 156 -7.09 1.02 -0.70
C GLY A 156 -7.56 1.46 -2.09
N ALA A 157 -7.51 0.58 -3.09
CA ALA A 157 -7.95 0.89 -4.46
C ALA A 157 -9.47 0.74 -4.64
N SER A 158 -10.05 -0.25 -3.95
CA SER A 158 -11.50 -0.45 -3.81
C SER A 158 -12.14 0.71 -3.03
N GLY A 159 -11.41 1.35 -2.11
CA GLY A 159 -11.87 2.51 -1.34
C GLY A 159 -11.91 3.79 -2.16
N ALA A 160 -10.91 3.98 -3.04
CA ALA A 160 -10.97 5.03 -4.05
C ALA A 160 -12.14 4.81 -5.01
N HIS A 161 -12.40 3.57 -5.42
CA HIS A 161 -13.55 3.24 -6.27
C HIS A 161 -14.90 3.47 -5.57
N ALA A 162 -15.03 3.08 -4.29
CA ALA A 162 -16.22 3.34 -3.48
C ALA A 162 -16.47 4.84 -3.32
N PHE A 163 -15.41 5.64 -3.15
CA PHE A 163 -15.54 7.10 -3.14
C PHE A 163 -16.05 7.67 -4.48
N ILE A 164 -15.49 7.20 -5.60
CA ILE A 164 -15.96 7.62 -6.93
C ILE A 164 -17.42 7.19 -7.13
N ALA A 165 -17.82 5.99 -6.69
CA ALA A 165 -19.21 5.52 -6.76
C ALA A 165 -20.20 6.42 -6.01
N MET A 166 -19.75 7.07 -4.93
CA MET A 166 -20.56 8.03 -4.17
C MET A 166 -20.55 9.45 -4.75
N SER A 167 -19.80 9.72 -5.82
CA SER A 167 -19.61 11.06 -6.38
C SER A 167 -20.38 11.27 -7.69
N ASP A 168 -20.62 12.54 -8.02
CA ASP A 168 -21.11 12.98 -9.33
C ASP A 168 -20.00 13.59 -10.17
N ILE A 169 -20.16 13.60 -11.50
CA ILE A 169 -19.21 14.23 -12.43
C ILE A 169 -19.58 15.67 -12.80
N ASP A 170 -20.76 16.13 -12.40
CA ASP A 170 -21.23 17.49 -12.58
C ASP A 170 -22.09 17.98 -11.40
N ALA A 171 -22.36 19.28 -11.36
CA ALA A 171 -23.24 19.87 -10.36
C ALA A 171 -24.72 19.52 -10.56
N LYS A 172 -25.10 18.89 -11.67
CA LYS A 172 -26.48 18.52 -12.01
C LYS A 172 -26.89 17.17 -11.42
N GLY A 173 -25.94 16.43 -10.84
CA GLY A 173 -26.21 15.17 -10.18
C GLY A 173 -25.94 13.94 -11.06
N THR A 174 -25.16 14.07 -12.14
CA THR A 174 -24.83 12.93 -13.00
C THR A 174 -23.88 11.96 -12.27
N PRO A 175 -24.29 10.71 -11.99
CA PRO A 175 -23.47 9.76 -11.24
C PRO A 175 -22.14 9.46 -11.93
N ALA A 176 -21.04 9.43 -11.18
CA ALA A 176 -19.73 9.12 -11.73
C ALA A 176 -19.57 7.64 -12.14
N ILE A 177 -20.32 6.74 -11.53
CA ILE A 177 -20.38 5.32 -11.90
C ILE A 177 -21.84 4.93 -12.11
N PRO A 178 -22.28 4.65 -13.35
CA PRO A 178 -23.63 4.18 -13.64
C PRO A 178 -23.85 2.74 -13.17
N GLY A 179 -25.00 2.48 -12.54
CA GLY A 179 -25.61 1.14 -12.38
C GLY A 179 -24.68 0.04 -11.88
N ALA A 180 -24.43 -0.02 -10.57
CA ALA A 180 -23.69 -1.14 -10.01
C ALA A 180 -24.54 -2.41 -9.93
N PRO A 181 -23.95 -3.60 -10.14
CA PRO A 181 -24.66 -4.85 -9.99
C PRO A 181 -25.01 -5.11 -8.52
N VAL A 182 -26.28 -5.44 -8.26
CA VAL A 182 -26.74 -5.96 -6.98
C VAL A 182 -26.31 -7.43 -6.89
N GLU A 183 -25.37 -7.74 -6.01
CA GLU A 183 -24.97 -9.11 -5.69
C GLU A 183 -25.81 -9.61 -4.50
N ASP A 184 -26.53 -10.73 -4.64
CA ASP A 184 -27.27 -11.39 -3.56
C ASP A 184 -26.33 -12.33 -2.77
N LEU A 185 -26.17 -12.13 -1.46
CA LEU A 185 -25.33 -12.98 -0.59
C LEU A 185 -26.11 -13.87 0.38
N GLY A 186 -27.44 -13.90 0.29
CA GLY A 186 -28.26 -14.69 1.19
C GLY A 186 -28.25 -14.25 2.66
N ARG A 187 -28.76 -15.14 3.53
CA ARG A 187 -29.00 -14.89 4.97
C ARG A 187 -27.80 -15.22 5.84
N ALA A 188 -27.79 -14.74 7.09
CA ALA A 188 -26.85 -15.19 8.11
C ALA A 188 -26.91 -16.72 8.34
N PRO A 189 -25.77 -17.36 8.71
CA PRO A 189 -25.77 -18.78 8.99
C PRO A 189 -26.53 -19.07 10.28
N SER A 190 -27.30 -20.15 10.30
CA SER A 190 -27.99 -20.64 11.50
C SER A 190 -27.02 -21.35 12.45
N SER A 191 -27.35 -21.43 13.74
CA SER A 191 -26.53 -22.12 14.74
C SER A 191 -26.24 -23.58 14.39
N ALA A 192 -27.16 -24.26 13.71
CA ALA A 192 -26.99 -25.64 13.23
C ALA A 192 -25.96 -25.74 12.09
N GLU A 193 -26.04 -24.82 11.12
CA GLU A 193 -25.05 -24.71 10.04
C GLU A 193 -23.66 -24.38 10.59
N VAL A 194 -23.60 -23.51 11.60
CA VAL A 194 -22.38 -23.17 12.34
C VAL A 194 -21.80 -24.39 13.05
N ALA A 195 -22.62 -25.17 13.78
CA ALA A 195 -22.15 -26.36 14.47
C ALA A 195 -21.60 -27.41 13.50
N THR A 196 -22.27 -27.59 12.36
CA THR A 196 -21.83 -28.53 11.31
C THR A 196 -20.53 -28.07 10.66
N ARG A 197 -20.37 -26.77 10.41
CA ARG A 197 -19.13 -26.18 9.88
C ARG A 197 -17.99 -26.26 10.88
N ALA A 198 -18.22 -25.90 12.14
CA ALA A 198 -17.23 -26.02 13.20
C ALA A 198 -16.76 -27.47 13.37
N TRP A 199 -17.69 -28.43 13.28
CA TRP A 199 -17.39 -29.87 13.35
C TRP A 199 -16.57 -30.34 12.14
N THR A 200 -16.98 -29.99 10.91
CA THR A 200 -16.26 -30.35 9.68
C THR A 200 -14.89 -29.68 9.59
N ALA A 201 -14.79 -28.39 9.95
CA ALA A 201 -13.53 -27.67 10.05
C ALA A 201 -12.64 -28.31 11.13
N SER A 202 -13.17 -28.66 12.31
CA SER A 202 -12.41 -29.32 13.38
C SER A 202 -11.97 -30.74 13.02
N MET A 203 -12.68 -31.45 12.15
CA MET A 203 -12.27 -32.77 11.65
C MET A 203 -11.24 -32.69 10.52
N GLN A 204 -11.33 -31.68 9.65
CA GLN A 204 -10.40 -31.51 8.53
C GLN A 204 -9.14 -30.71 8.88
N SER A 205 -9.23 -29.79 9.86
CA SER A 205 -8.17 -28.83 10.21
C SER A 205 -6.94 -29.49 10.83
N PRO A 206 -7.01 -30.43 11.79
CA PRO A 206 -5.81 -31.05 12.38
C PRO A 206 -5.00 -31.83 11.34
N VAL A 207 -5.67 -32.57 10.44
CA VAL A 207 -5.00 -33.35 9.38
C VAL A 207 -4.39 -32.43 8.32
N LYS A 208 -5.10 -31.37 7.90
CA LYS A 208 -4.59 -30.42 6.89
C LYS A 208 -3.49 -29.51 7.45
N PHE A 209 -3.62 -29.07 8.70
CA PHE A 209 -2.60 -28.31 9.43
C PHE A 209 -1.37 -29.17 9.70
N MET A 210 -1.54 -30.42 10.12
CA MET A 210 -0.43 -31.36 10.30
C MET A 210 0.23 -31.72 8.96
N ASN A 211 -0.54 -31.92 7.88
CA ASN A 211 0.03 -32.12 6.54
C ASN A 211 0.76 -30.86 6.02
N ALA A 212 0.28 -29.66 6.34
CA ALA A 212 0.96 -28.41 6.02
C ALA A 212 2.26 -28.25 6.81
N LEU A 213 2.25 -28.58 8.11
CA LEU A 213 3.43 -28.62 8.97
C LEU A 213 4.43 -29.69 8.54
N LEU A 214 3.97 -30.88 8.15
CA LEU A 214 4.81 -31.97 7.64
C LEU A 214 5.47 -31.63 6.29
N LYS A 215 4.87 -30.70 5.52
CA LYS A 215 5.49 -30.14 4.30
C LYS A 215 6.51 -29.02 4.61
N VAL A 216 6.57 -28.51 5.84
CA VAL A 216 7.64 -27.61 6.28
C VAL A 216 8.87 -28.46 6.57
N SER A 217 9.86 -28.42 5.69
CA SER A 217 11.09 -29.19 5.89
C SER A 217 11.81 -28.74 7.19
N PRO A 218 12.57 -29.64 7.84
CA PRO A 218 13.42 -29.26 8.97
C PRO A 218 14.37 -28.10 8.64
N SER A 219 14.80 -27.98 7.38
CA SER A 219 15.61 -26.85 6.90
C SER A 219 14.85 -25.52 6.87
N LEU A 220 13.57 -25.51 6.50
CA LEU A 220 12.71 -24.32 6.60
C LEU A 220 12.41 -23.94 8.05
N MET A 221 12.14 -24.93 8.92
CA MET A 221 11.96 -24.65 10.36
C MET A 221 13.23 -24.12 11.00
N THR A 222 14.39 -24.69 10.66
CA THR A 222 15.68 -24.22 11.17
C THR A 222 16.00 -22.81 10.65
N ALA A 223 15.67 -22.51 9.38
CA ALA A 223 15.81 -21.18 8.81
C ALA A 223 14.84 -20.16 9.45
N ALA A 224 13.57 -20.53 9.67
CA ALA A 224 12.59 -19.69 10.35
C ALA A 224 12.97 -19.44 11.81
N ARG A 225 13.43 -20.47 12.52
CA ARG A 225 13.89 -20.38 13.90
C ARG A 225 15.17 -19.55 14.02
N LYS A 226 16.11 -19.71 13.08
CA LYS A 226 17.32 -18.87 12.99
C LYS A 226 16.99 -17.43 12.59
N SER A 227 15.99 -17.21 11.75
CA SER A 227 15.49 -15.88 11.38
C SER A 227 14.76 -15.18 12.53
N MET A 228 14.00 -15.92 13.34
CA MET A 228 13.33 -15.40 14.54
C MET A 228 14.26 -15.20 15.73
N LEU A 229 15.31 -16.02 15.87
CA LEU A 229 16.30 -15.93 16.95
C LEU A 229 17.48 -15.02 16.61
N SER A 230 17.70 -14.70 15.33
CA SER A 230 18.67 -13.67 14.96
C SER A 230 17.97 -12.32 14.99
N ASP A 231 18.47 -11.44 15.85
CA ASP A 231 18.10 -10.01 15.85
C ASP A 231 18.33 -9.39 14.45
N GLN A 232 19.22 -10.02 13.66
CA GLN A 232 19.57 -9.67 12.28
C GLN A 232 18.62 -10.24 11.20
N GLY A 233 17.81 -11.28 11.45
CA GLY A 233 17.14 -12.02 10.37
C GLY A 233 15.91 -11.33 9.76
N MET A 234 15.14 -10.62 10.59
CA MET A 234 13.93 -9.90 10.17
C MET A 234 14.05 -8.37 10.22
N THR A 235 15.14 -7.85 10.80
CA THR A 235 15.37 -6.40 10.96
C THR A 235 16.64 -5.89 10.26
N ALA A 236 17.43 -6.76 9.62
CA ALA A 236 18.66 -6.36 8.93
C ALA A 236 18.40 -5.21 7.95
N GLY A 237 19.01 -4.06 8.22
CA GLY A 237 18.95 -2.87 7.38
C GLY A 237 17.79 -1.92 7.65
N VAL A 238 16.93 -2.18 8.65
CA VAL A 238 15.91 -1.22 9.10
C VAL A 238 16.42 -0.51 10.36
N PRO A 239 16.75 0.80 10.29
CA PRO A 239 17.21 1.53 11.46
C PRO A 239 16.08 1.70 12.48
N GLU A 240 16.43 1.77 13.77
CA GLU A 240 15.48 2.17 14.80
C GLU A 240 15.31 3.68 14.80
N THR A 241 14.06 4.13 14.79
CA THR A 241 13.70 5.56 14.80
C THR A 241 12.54 5.76 15.75
N ARG A 242 12.21 7.01 16.10
CA ARG A 242 11.01 7.32 16.89
C ARG A 242 9.70 6.78 16.30
N PHE A 243 9.65 6.48 15.00
CA PHE A 243 8.48 5.87 14.36
C PHE A 243 8.29 4.41 14.74
N ASN A 244 9.31 3.75 15.30
CA ASN A 244 9.27 2.37 15.76
C ASN A 244 8.89 2.25 17.24
N ALA A 245 7.89 3.01 17.68
CA ALA A 245 7.37 2.98 19.03
C ALA A 245 5.97 2.31 19.09
N PRO A 246 5.51 1.88 20.28
CA PRO A 246 4.11 1.55 20.51
C PRO A 246 3.19 2.71 20.12
N VAL A 247 2.05 2.39 19.53
CA VAL A 247 1.07 3.39 19.09
C VAL A 247 -0.09 3.42 20.06
N GLY A 248 -0.27 4.55 20.74
CA GLY A 248 -1.43 4.85 21.59
C GLY A 248 -2.64 5.40 20.83
N PRO A 249 -3.77 5.67 21.52
CA PRO A 249 -5.03 6.10 20.89
C PRO A 249 -5.02 7.57 20.42
N HIS A 250 -4.04 8.38 20.84
CA HIS A 250 -4.02 9.82 20.58
C HIS A 250 -3.40 10.17 19.23
N LYS A 251 -4.15 9.95 18.15
CA LYS A 251 -3.68 10.25 16.80
C LYS A 251 -3.53 11.75 16.56
N MET A 252 -2.62 12.10 15.66
CA MET A 252 -2.40 13.45 15.13
C MET A 252 -2.46 13.39 13.61
N PHE A 253 -3.03 14.43 13.01
CA PHE A 253 -3.18 14.59 11.57
C PHE A 253 -2.65 15.95 11.13
N ASP A 254 -1.99 16.00 9.97
CA ASP A 254 -1.70 17.23 9.24
C ASP A 254 -1.58 16.91 7.74
N ALA A 255 -1.67 17.90 6.86
CA ALA A 255 -1.50 17.66 5.44
C ALA A 255 -0.99 18.89 4.68
N THR A 256 -0.39 18.63 3.52
CA THR A 256 -0.05 19.64 2.51
C THR A 256 -0.39 19.11 1.12
N ARG A 257 -0.22 19.92 0.07
CA ARG A 257 -0.50 19.52 -1.32
C ARG A 257 0.47 20.16 -2.28
N VAL A 258 0.72 19.46 -3.39
CA VAL A 258 1.54 19.96 -4.50
C VAL A 258 0.83 19.74 -5.82
N ALA A 259 1.15 20.55 -6.83
CA ALA A 259 0.62 20.36 -8.17
C ALA A 259 1.26 19.14 -8.85
N LEU A 260 0.44 18.31 -9.49
CA LEU A 260 0.90 17.17 -10.29
C LEU A 260 1.81 17.63 -11.45
N ALA A 261 1.58 18.84 -11.97
CA ALA A 261 2.44 19.46 -12.97
C ALA A 261 3.87 19.71 -12.44
N ASP A 262 4.03 20.10 -11.17
CA ASP A 262 5.35 20.30 -10.57
C ASP A 262 6.03 18.96 -10.27
N ILE A 263 5.28 17.94 -9.88
CA ILE A 263 5.79 16.56 -9.82
C ILE A 263 6.33 16.13 -11.19
N ALA A 264 5.63 16.45 -12.28
CA ALA A 264 6.09 16.13 -13.63
C ALA A 264 7.39 16.86 -13.99
N LYS A 265 7.57 18.12 -13.55
CA LYS A 265 8.83 18.86 -13.70
C LYS A 265 9.98 18.19 -12.95
N VAL A 266 9.78 17.78 -11.70
CA VAL A 266 10.80 17.05 -10.91
C VAL A 266 11.13 15.72 -11.57
N ARG A 267 10.12 14.96 -11.99
CA ARG A 267 10.28 13.67 -12.67
C ARG A 267 11.17 13.79 -13.90
N ALA A 268 11.03 14.85 -14.68
CA ALA A 268 11.82 15.08 -15.90
C ALA A 268 13.33 15.28 -15.64
N LYS A 269 13.73 15.60 -14.41
CA LYS A 269 15.14 15.82 -14.03
C LYS A 269 15.94 14.53 -13.84
N VAL A 270 15.26 13.41 -13.64
CA VAL A 270 15.89 12.09 -13.45
C VAL A 270 15.27 11.13 -14.48
N PRO A 271 16.01 10.75 -15.53
CA PRO A 271 15.49 9.87 -16.58
C PRO A 271 14.91 8.58 -15.99
N GLY A 272 13.73 8.17 -16.45
CA GLY A 272 13.06 6.94 -16.00
C GLY A 272 12.39 7.02 -14.62
N ALA A 273 12.44 8.16 -13.92
CA ALA A 273 11.68 8.34 -12.68
C ALA A 273 10.16 8.35 -12.96
N THR A 274 9.39 7.82 -12.02
CA THR A 274 7.93 7.82 -12.02
C THR A 274 7.37 8.82 -11.01
N VAL A 275 6.06 9.08 -11.07
CA VAL A 275 5.35 9.90 -10.05
C VAL A 275 5.55 9.33 -8.65
N ASN A 276 5.52 8.00 -8.50
CA ASN A 276 5.73 7.34 -7.23
C ASN A 276 7.14 7.59 -6.68
N ASP A 277 8.16 7.61 -7.53
CA ASP A 277 9.55 7.84 -7.10
C ASP A 277 9.73 9.27 -6.58
N VAL A 278 9.09 10.25 -7.23
CA VAL A 278 9.09 11.65 -6.76
C VAL A 278 8.39 11.79 -5.42
N ILE A 279 7.26 11.10 -5.22
CA ILE A 279 6.55 11.07 -3.92
C ILE A 279 7.44 10.47 -2.84
N LEU A 280 8.05 9.30 -3.10
CA LEU A 280 8.96 8.64 -2.16
C LEU A 280 10.18 9.52 -1.85
N ALA A 281 10.78 10.18 -2.85
CA ALA A 281 11.92 11.08 -2.67
C ALA A 281 11.56 12.34 -1.87
N THR A 282 10.33 12.84 -2.03
CA THR A 282 9.79 13.96 -1.25
C THR A 282 9.64 13.56 0.21
N CYS A 283 9.00 12.42 0.49
CA CYS A 283 8.89 11.88 1.85
C CYS A 283 10.27 11.60 2.46
N ALA A 284 11.20 11.05 1.68
CA ALA A 284 12.57 10.76 2.12
C ALA A 284 13.32 12.02 2.55
N GLY A 285 13.24 13.10 1.77
CA GLY A 285 13.86 14.37 2.15
C GLY A 285 13.21 14.99 3.38
N ALA A 286 11.88 14.87 3.52
CA ALA A 286 11.16 15.36 4.69
C ALA A 286 11.58 14.61 5.96
N LEU A 287 11.63 13.27 5.90
CA LEU A 287 12.11 12.41 6.99
C LEU A 287 13.55 12.72 7.35
N ARG A 288 14.42 12.93 6.36
CA ARG A 288 15.81 13.32 6.59
C ARG A 288 15.88 14.63 7.38
N LYS A 289 15.19 15.69 6.92
CA LYS A 289 15.17 17.00 7.58
C LYS A 289 14.62 16.91 9.00
N TYR A 290 13.50 16.23 9.17
CA TYR A 290 12.83 16.08 10.47
C TYR A 290 13.69 15.30 11.47
N LEU A 291 14.17 14.12 11.09
CA LEU A 291 15.04 13.32 11.97
C LEU A 291 16.36 14.05 12.26
N GLN A 292 16.93 14.77 11.30
CA GLN A 292 18.14 15.57 11.52
C GLN A 292 17.91 16.71 12.51
N ALA A 293 16.79 17.42 12.42
CA ALA A 293 16.44 18.49 13.35
C ALA A 293 16.23 18.01 14.79
N HIS A 294 15.81 16.74 14.95
CA HIS A 294 15.69 16.07 16.24
C HIS A 294 16.98 15.36 16.70
N GLY A 295 18.06 15.36 15.90
CA GLY A 295 19.31 14.65 16.23
C GLY A 295 19.21 13.12 16.11
N GLU A 296 18.21 12.62 15.39
CA GLU A 296 17.82 11.20 15.29
C GLU A 296 17.98 10.61 13.88
N LEU A 297 18.69 11.30 12.96
CA LEU A 297 18.91 10.78 11.61
C LEU A 297 19.86 9.57 11.67
N PRO A 298 19.41 8.34 11.35
CA PRO A 298 20.29 7.18 11.32
C PRO A 298 21.32 7.27 10.18
N LYS A 299 22.39 6.47 10.31
CA LYS A 299 23.39 6.30 9.24
C LYS A 299 22.81 5.50 8.07
N GLU A 300 21.99 4.51 8.38
CA GLU A 300 21.26 3.68 7.44
C GLU A 300 20.04 4.42 6.87
N SER A 301 19.56 3.97 5.71
CA SER A 301 18.32 4.49 5.14
C SER A 301 17.11 4.07 5.96
N VAL A 302 16.20 5.01 6.22
CA VAL A 302 14.82 4.71 6.63
C VAL A 302 14.14 3.86 5.55
N VAL A 303 13.32 2.90 5.97
CA VAL A 303 12.64 1.93 5.11
C VAL A 303 11.12 2.10 5.22
N ALA A 304 10.45 2.29 4.09
CA ALA A 304 9.00 2.40 4.02
C ALA A 304 8.35 1.15 3.43
N VAL A 305 7.14 0.80 3.88
CA VAL A 305 6.25 -0.05 3.09
C VAL A 305 5.51 0.82 2.08
N ALA A 306 5.58 0.45 0.80
CA ALA A 306 4.83 1.06 -0.28
C ALA A 306 4.08 0.01 -1.12
N PRO A 307 2.78 0.18 -1.41
CA PRO A 307 2.06 -0.68 -2.35
C PRO A 307 2.60 -0.57 -3.79
N ILE A 308 2.67 -1.68 -4.53
CA ILE A 308 2.85 -1.65 -5.99
C ILE A 308 1.51 -1.79 -6.71
N ASN A 309 1.18 -0.82 -7.55
CA ASN A 309 0.04 -0.91 -8.45
C ASN A 309 0.28 -1.98 -9.52
N ARG A 310 -0.50 -3.07 -9.49
CA ARG A 310 -0.41 -4.22 -10.44
C ARG A 310 -1.45 -4.20 -11.57
N ARG A 311 -2.06 -3.07 -11.92
CA ARG A 311 -3.03 -3.06 -13.05
C ARG A 311 -2.30 -3.06 -14.39
N GLY A 312 -2.24 -4.22 -15.04
CA GLY A 312 -2.01 -4.32 -16.47
C GLY A 312 -3.14 -3.63 -17.25
N LYS A 313 -2.81 -2.96 -18.35
CA LYS A 313 -3.81 -2.42 -19.29
C LYS A 313 -4.65 -3.60 -19.84
N GLY A 314 -5.90 -3.74 -19.39
CA GLY A 314 -6.90 -4.59 -20.07
C GLY A 314 -7.48 -5.81 -19.33
N GLY A 315 -7.30 -5.99 -18.02
CA GLY A 315 -7.90 -7.13 -17.28
C GLY A 315 -9.28 -6.81 -16.69
N LYS A 316 -10.31 -7.60 -17.03
CA LYS A 316 -11.66 -7.56 -16.43
C LYS A 316 -11.60 -7.78 -14.90
N ALA A 317 -12.51 -7.12 -14.19
CA ALA A 317 -12.63 -7.15 -12.73
C ALA A 317 -13.39 -8.40 -12.23
N ASP A 318 -12.84 -9.60 -12.43
CA ASP A 318 -13.58 -10.85 -12.16
C ASP A 318 -13.11 -11.61 -10.88
N SER A 319 -12.65 -10.92 -9.83
CA SER A 319 -12.44 -11.57 -8.52
C SER A 319 -12.60 -10.60 -7.34
N PRO A 320 -13.59 -10.78 -6.44
CA PRO A 320 -13.72 -10.03 -5.20
C PRO A 320 -12.61 -10.40 -4.19
N GLY A 321 -11.82 -9.42 -3.75
CA GLY A 321 -10.81 -9.59 -2.69
C GLY A 321 -9.64 -8.58 -2.77
N ASN A 322 -9.06 -8.21 -1.63
CA ASN A 322 -8.02 -7.19 -1.48
C ASN A 322 -6.67 -7.61 -2.13
N GLN A 323 -6.38 -7.16 -3.35
CA GLN A 323 -5.15 -7.54 -4.08
C GLN A 323 -3.99 -6.52 -3.92
N VAL A 324 -3.62 -6.16 -2.69
CA VAL A 324 -2.46 -5.28 -2.44
C VAL A 324 -1.17 -6.09 -2.26
N THR A 325 -0.22 -5.97 -3.19
CA THR A 325 1.16 -6.44 -2.98
C THR A 325 2.00 -5.29 -2.41
N ALA A 326 2.58 -5.48 -1.23
CA ALA A 326 3.45 -4.49 -0.57
C ALA A 326 4.94 -4.76 -0.85
N MET A 327 5.75 -3.69 -0.92
CA MET A 327 7.22 -3.78 -0.94
C MET A 327 7.83 -2.89 0.14
N SER A 328 8.91 -3.36 0.76
CA SER A 328 9.78 -2.54 1.59
C SER A 328 10.76 -1.79 0.69
N VAL A 329 10.85 -0.48 0.85
CA VAL A 329 11.67 0.42 0.02
C VAL A 329 12.61 1.22 0.92
N PRO A 330 13.94 1.06 0.82
CA PRO A 330 14.88 1.98 1.44
C PRO A 330 14.75 3.34 0.77
N LEU A 331 14.32 4.34 1.53
CA LEU A 331 14.03 5.70 1.06
C LEU A 331 15.27 6.54 0.73
N ARG A 332 16.47 6.01 0.98
CA ARG A 332 17.75 6.67 0.79
C ARG A 332 17.87 7.98 1.58
N THR A 333 17.39 7.97 2.83
CA THR A 333 17.49 9.13 3.74
C THR A 333 18.94 9.46 4.11
N ASP A 334 19.87 8.54 3.89
CA ASP A 334 21.32 8.72 3.99
C ASP A 334 21.90 9.67 2.90
N ILE A 335 21.22 9.81 1.76
CA ILE A 335 21.64 10.67 0.65
C ILE A 335 21.10 12.10 0.82
N ALA A 336 22.01 13.06 0.99
CA ALA A 336 21.67 14.47 1.17
C ALA A 336 21.17 15.15 -0.13
N ASP A 337 21.85 14.91 -1.26
CA ASP A 337 21.53 15.53 -2.55
C ASP A 337 20.17 15.02 -3.08
N PRO A 338 19.20 15.91 -3.35
CA PRO A 338 17.82 15.51 -3.63
C PRO A 338 17.67 14.75 -4.95
N LEU A 339 18.42 15.10 -6.01
CA LEU A 339 18.34 14.41 -7.29
C LEU A 339 19.08 13.07 -7.26
N LYS A 340 20.21 12.97 -6.55
CA LYS A 340 20.87 11.68 -6.32
C LYS A 340 19.99 10.74 -5.50
N ARG A 341 19.28 11.26 -4.49
CA ARG A 341 18.32 10.49 -3.69
C ARG A 341 17.17 9.97 -4.56
N LEU A 342 16.57 10.83 -5.39
CA LEU A 342 15.53 10.43 -6.34
C LEU A 342 16.03 9.35 -7.31
N ALA A 343 17.22 9.52 -7.88
CA ALA A 343 17.81 8.52 -8.78
C ALA A 343 18.02 7.17 -8.08
N ALA A 344 18.55 7.16 -6.86
CA ALA A 344 18.77 5.93 -6.10
C ALA A 344 17.47 5.21 -5.70
N ILE A 345 16.39 5.95 -5.42
CA ILE A 345 15.05 5.38 -5.20
C ILE A 345 14.50 4.80 -6.50
N ARG A 346 14.62 5.53 -7.62
CA ARG A 346 14.20 5.06 -8.95
C ARG A 346 14.90 3.75 -9.31
N ASP A 347 16.22 3.69 -9.15
CA ASP A 347 17.01 2.48 -9.47
C ASP A 347 16.50 1.27 -8.68
N TYR A 348 16.27 1.45 -7.37
CA TYR A 348 15.72 0.41 -6.52
C TYR A 348 14.31 -0.05 -6.93
N THR A 349 13.41 0.89 -7.22
CA THR A 349 12.01 0.55 -7.54
C THR A 349 11.87 -0.11 -8.92
N VAL A 350 12.79 0.15 -9.86
CA VAL A 350 12.87 -0.56 -11.14
C VAL A 350 13.31 -2.01 -10.89
N GLU A 351 14.42 -2.23 -10.19
CA GLU A 351 14.93 -3.56 -9.87
C GLU A 351 13.91 -4.39 -9.06
N ALA A 352 13.26 -3.78 -8.06
CA ALA A 352 12.28 -4.45 -7.22
C ALA A 352 11.00 -4.89 -7.97
N LYS A 353 10.66 -4.21 -9.08
CA LYS A 353 9.56 -4.63 -9.97
C LYS A 353 9.96 -5.83 -10.82
N GLU A 354 11.20 -5.88 -11.29
CA GLU A 354 11.74 -6.98 -12.08
C GLU A 354 11.96 -8.25 -11.24
N ALA A 355 12.30 -8.10 -9.96
CA ALA A 355 12.62 -9.20 -9.04
C ALA A 355 11.42 -9.98 -8.47
N LYS A 356 10.15 -9.60 -8.77
CA LYS A 356 8.96 -10.20 -8.13
C LYS A 356 7.96 -10.82 -9.11
N ALA A 357 8.40 -11.88 -9.80
CA ALA A 357 7.51 -12.91 -10.32
C ALA A 357 7.70 -14.23 -9.54
N GLY A 358 6.63 -14.72 -8.89
CA GLY A 358 6.35 -16.16 -9.00
C GLY A 358 6.08 -16.98 -7.73
N VAL A 359 6.82 -16.84 -6.62
CA VAL A 359 6.90 -18.00 -5.68
C VAL A 359 6.36 -17.77 -4.26
N SER A 360 6.51 -16.60 -3.64
CA SER A 360 6.18 -16.41 -2.20
C SER A 360 4.71 -16.09 -1.91
N ALA A 361 4.04 -15.28 -2.75
CA ALA A 361 2.66 -14.84 -2.50
C ALA A 361 1.66 -16.00 -2.56
N ARG A 362 1.86 -16.96 -3.48
CA ARG A 362 0.97 -18.12 -3.66
C ARG A 362 0.99 -19.05 -2.44
N ILE A 363 2.16 -19.24 -1.84
CA ILE A 363 2.34 -20.10 -0.66
C ILE A 363 1.69 -19.49 0.58
N MET A 364 1.76 -18.16 0.76
CA MET A 364 1.11 -17.49 1.89
C MET A 364 -0.42 -17.42 1.73
N THR A 365 -0.94 -17.21 0.52
CA THR A 365 -2.38 -17.24 0.24
C THR A 365 -2.96 -18.64 0.42
N ASP A 366 -2.31 -19.69 -0.11
CA ASP A 366 -2.82 -21.06 0.01
C ASP A 366 -2.78 -21.58 1.46
N LEU A 367 -1.78 -21.17 2.24
CA LEU A 367 -1.64 -21.58 3.65
C LEU A 367 -2.64 -20.85 4.56
N SER A 368 -2.88 -19.56 4.34
CA SER A 368 -3.78 -18.74 5.18
C SER A 368 -5.27 -19.10 5.02
N GLN A 369 -5.70 -19.57 3.85
CA GLN A 369 -7.08 -19.99 3.60
C GLN A 369 -7.53 -21.21 4.42
N HIS A 370 -6.60 -21.95 5.04
CA HIS A 370 -6.87 -23.18 5.77
C HIS A 370 -6.62 -23.07 7.28
N ILE A 371 -6.28 -21.88 7.78
CA ILE A 371 -6.04 -21.65 9.20
C ILE A 371 -7.36 -21.25 9.86
N PRO A 372 -7.82 -21.96 10.92
CA PRO A 372 -9.02 -21.57 11.66
C PRO A 372 -8.95 -20.14 12.18
N GLY A 373 -10.09 -19.44 12.20
CA GLY A 373 -10.20 -18.04 12.65
C GLY A 373 -9.59 -17.79 14.02
N ALA A 374 -9.89 -18.65 15.00
CA ALA A 374 -9.33 -18.57 16.36
C ALA A 374 -7.79 -18.66 16.39
N THR A 375 -7.19 -19.52 15.58
CA THR A 375 -5.73 -19.66 15.48
C THR A 375 -5.12 -18.39 14.88
N MET A 376 -5.72 -17.86 13.82
CA MET A 376 -5.27 -16.61 13.19
C MET A 376 -5.42 -15.42 14.14
N ALA A 377 -6.50 -15.35 14.90
CA ALA A 377 -6.73 -14.33 15.91
C ALA A 377 -5.68 -14.40 17.05
N ALA A 378 -5.37 -15.60 17.54
CA ALA A 378 -4.35 -15.78 18.58
C ALA A 378 -2.96 -15.35 18.08
N VAL A 379 -2.56 -15.79 16.87
CA VAL A 379 -1.29 -15.39 16.25
C VAL A 379 -1.24 -13.88 16.01
N ALA A 380 -2.31 -13.28 15.49
CA ALA A 380 -2.38 -11.84 15.26
C ALA A 380 -2.22 -11.05 16.56
N ARG A 381 -2.87 -11.45 17.66
CA ARG A 381 -2.71 -10.80 18.98
C ARG A 381 -1.28 -10.84 19.48
N ILE A 382 -0.58 -11.96 19.29
CA ILE A 382 0.84 -12.07 19.64
C ILE A 382 1.65 -11.11 18.76
N LEU A 383 1.55 -11.25 17.44
CA LEU A 383 2.37 -10.48 16.48
C LEU A 383 2.09 -8.97 16.45
N THR A 384 0.95 -8.52 16.97
CA THR A 384 0.61 -7.09 17.05
C THR A 384 0.80 -6.48 18.43
N SER A 385 1.09 -7.31 19.45
CA SER A 385 1.41 -6.83 20.79
C SER A 385 2.65 -5.95 20.78
N GLU A 386 2.74 -5.00 21.72
CA GLU A 386 3.89 -4.09 21.82
C GLU A 386 5.23 -4.85 21.92
N ARG A 387 5.23 -6.00 22.59
CA ARG A 387 6.43 -6.81 22.84
C ARG A 387 6.92 -7.60 21.63
N PHE A 388 6.01 -8.06 20.77
CA PHE A 388 6.33 -8.99 19.68
C PHE A 388 6.06 -8.41 18.29
N ALA A 389 5.65 -7.14 18.20
CA ALA A 389 5.50 -6.42 16.94
C ALA A 389 6.82 -6.39 16.17
N VAL A 390 6.82 -6.96 14.98
CA VAL A 390 8.02 -7.07 14.14
C VAL A 390 8.48 -5.70 13.65
N ARG A 391 9.74 -5.37 13.88
CA ARG A 391 10.42 -4.19 13.32
C ARG A 391 10.84 -4.43 11.86
N GLY A 392 9.86 -4.50 10.97
CA GLY A 392 10.08 -4.81 9.55
C GLY A 392 10.29 -3.57 8.66
N THR A 393 9.83 -2.40 9.09
CA THR A 393 9.95 -1.10 8.41
C THR A 393 9.78 0.05 9.40
N ASN A 394 9.96 1.30 8.98
CA ASN A 394 9.76 2.49 9.81
C ASN A 394 8.39 3.14 9.66
N LEU A 395 7.80 3.08 8.46
CA LEU A 395 6.57 3.80 8.12
C LEU A 395 5.85 3.20 6.91
N PHE A 396 4.59 3.60 6.74
CA PHE A 396 3.84 3.36 5.50
C PHE A 396 3.79 4.61 4.63
N ILE A 397 3.97 4.43 3.31
CA ILE A 397 3.70 5.45 2.30
C ILE A 397 2.75 4.86 1.27
N SER A 398 1.54 5.42 1.16
CA SER A 398 0.53 4.96 0.21
C SER A 398 0.26 6.03 -0.84
N ASN A 399 0.43 5.67 -2.11
CA ASN A 399 0.05 6.52 -3.25
C ASN A 399 -1.24 5.99 -3.86
N VAL A 400 -2.28 6.81 -3.85
CA VAL A 400 -3.64 6.43 -4.26
C VAL A 400 -4.04 7.30 -5.45
N PRO A 401 -3.93 6.78 -6.70
CA PRO A 401 -4.41 7.48 -7.87
C PRO A 401 -5.93 7.73 -7.76
N GLY A 402 -6.32 8.98 -7.69
CA GLY A 402 -7.73 9.41 -7.69
C GLY A 402 -8.15 10.07 -9.01
N ALA A 403 -9.40 10.51 -9.06
CA ALA A 403 -10.02 11.07 -10.25
C ALA A 403 -9.29 12.33 -10.74
N GLN A 404 -9.09 12.42 -12.06
CA GLN A 404 -8.52 13.60 -12.73
C GLN A 404 -9.58 14.46 -13.41
N VAL A 405 -10.84 14.27 -12.99
CA VAL A 405 -11.99 15.08 -13.39
C VAL A 405 -12.62 15.69 -12.14
N PRO A 406 -13.29 16.85 -12.25
CA PRO A 406 -14.10 17.39 -11.18
C PRO A 406 -15.12 16.37 -10.66
N LEU A 407 -15.32 16.34 -9.35
CA LEU A 407 -16.27 15.47 -8.68
C LEU A 407 -17.18 16.33 -7.80
N TYR A 408 -18.42 15.91 -7.61
CA TYR A 408 -19.43 16.68 -6.90
C TYR A 408 -20.20 15.82 -5.89
N LEU A 409 -20.76 16.46 -4.87
CA LEU A 409 -21.63 15.89 -3.85
C LEU A 409 -22.83 16.83 -3.68
N ALA A 410 -24.03 16.38 -4.04
CA ALA A 410 -25.25 17.21 -4.02
C ALA A 410 -25.06 18.59 -4.67
N GLY A 411 -24.35 18.64 -5.79
CA GLY A 411 -24.04 19.88 -6.53
C GLY A 411 -22.80 20.64 -6.03
N ALA A 412 -22.27 20.37 -4.83
CA ALA A 412 -21.05 20.99 -4.33
C ALA A 412 -19.80 20.36 -4.94
N GLN A 413 -18.86 21.15 -5.42
CA GLN A 413 -17.64 20.67 -6.08
C GLN A 413 -16.59 20.25 -5.05
N LEU A 414 -15.97 19.08 -5.24
CA LEU A 414 -14.79 18.69 -4.47
C LEU A 414 -13.62 19.59 -4.85
N VAL A 415 -13.03 20.28 -3.87
CA VAL A 415 -11.90 21.19 -4.08
C VAL A 415 -10.59 20.67 -3.50
N GLN A 416 -10.64 19.84 -2.46
CA GLN A 416 -9.45 19.22 -1.88
C GLN A 416 -9.72 17.79 -1.40
N GLN A 417 -8.71 16.92 -1.53
CA GLN A 417 -8.74 15.53 -1.12
C GLN A 417 -7.49 15.15 -0.32
N TYR A 418 -7.70 14.51 0.82
CA TYR A 418 -6.67 13.94 1.69
C TYR A 418 -7.08 12.53 2.13
N GLY A 419 -6.21 11.86 2.89
CA GLY A 419 -6.57 10.58 3.48
C GLY A 419 -5.78 10.25 4.75
N ALA A 420 -6.26 9.28 5.51
CA ALA A 420 -5.56 8.71 6.64
C ALA A 420 -5.63 7.19 6.58
N GLY A 421 -4.52 6.54 6.92
CA GLY A 421 -4.39 5.09 7.00
C GLY A 421 -4.11 4.61 8.42
N PRO A 422 -4.26 3.30 8.67
CA PRO A 422 -4.00 2.74 9.99
C PRO A 422 -2.52 2.86 10.37
N LEU A 423 -2.26 2.95 11.66
CA LEU A 423 -0.90 2.81 12.20
C LEU A 423 -0.65 1.36 12.61
N ALA A 424 0.52 1.04 13.14
CA ALA A 424 0.69 -0.13 13.99
C ALA A 424 1.84 0.08 14.96
N ASN A 425 1.91 -0.78 15.98
CA ASN A 425 3.09 -0.84 16.84
C ASN A 425 4.35 -1.02 16.00
N ASN A 426 5.40 -0.27 16.34
CA ASN A 426 6.66 -0.19 15.62
C ASN A 426 6.57 0.45 14.21
N MET A 427 5.48 1.18 13.94
CA MET A 427 5.22 1.83 12.66
C MET A 427 4.17 2.95 12.84
N GLY A 428 4.53 3.91 13.68
CA GLY A 428 3.68 5.00 14.12
C GLY A 428 3.57 6.19 13.17
N LEU A 429 4.02 6.05 11.92
CA LEU A 429 3.88 7.07 10.88
C LEU A 429 3.28 6.46 9.62
N PHE A 430 2.26 7.12 9.08
CA PHE A 430 1.67 6.79 7.79
C PHE A 430 1.49 8.06 6.97
N ILE A 431 1.93 8.02 5.70
CA ILE A 431 1.77 9.11 4.75
C ILE A 431 0.88 8.65 3.59
N ALA A 432 -0.32 9.20 3.51
CA ALA A 432 -1.25 8.96 2.40
C ALA A 432 -1.12 10.07 1.34
N THR A 433 -0.99 9.67 0.07
CA THR A 433 -0.80 10.57 -1.06
C THR A 433 -1.88 10.38 -2.12
N PRO A 434 -3.14 10.76 -1.84
CA PRO A 434 -4.19 10.73 -2.85
C PRO A 434 -3.95 11.82 -3.90
N SER A 435 -4.19 11.50 -5.17
CA SER A 435 -4.18 12.48 -6.25
C SER A 435 -5.59 12.84 -6.69
N TYR A 436 -5.89 14.13 -6.84
CA TYR A 436 -7.19 14.61 -7.30
C TYR A 436 -7.04 15.84 -8.19
N ASN A 437 -7.66 15.81 -9.36
CA ASN A 437 -7.81 16.97 -10.25
C ASN A 437 -6.53 17.82 -10.40
N GLY A 438 -5.41 17.17 -10.77
CA GLY A 438 -4.12 17.83 -10.95
C GLY A 438 -3.35 18.19 -9.67
N GLN A 439 -3.81 17.78 -8.50
CA GLN A 439 -3.15 17.94 -7.20
C GLN A 439 -2.79 16.59 -6.59
N VAL A 440 -1.74 16.55 -5.76
CA VAL A 440 -1.38 15.41 -4.92
C VAL A 440 -1.31 15.89 -3.48
N GLY A 441 -2.14 15.30 -2.62
CA GLY A 441 -2.07 15.53 -1.17
C GLY A 441 -0.91 14.76 -0.55
N PHE A 442 -0.34 15.29 0.52
CA PHE A 442 0.57 14.59 1.43
C PHE A 442 -0.06 14.65 2.81
N SER A 443 -0.76 13.59 3.18
CA SER A 443 -1.55 13.50 4.40
C SER A 443 -0.77 12.69 5.42
N ILE A 444 -0.48 13.28 6.56
CA ILE A 444 0.35 12.71 7.61
C ILE A 444 -0.59 12.29 8.73
N ILE A 445 -0.52 11.02 9.13
CA ILE A 445 -1.12 10.55 10.38
C ILE A 445 -0.03 9.89 11.23
N SER A 446 0.01 10.27 12.50
CA SER A 446 0.93 9.70 13.49
C SER A 446 0.27 9.70 14.87
N GLU A 447 1.02 9.37 15.90
CA GLU A 447 0.58 9.41 17.29
C GLU A 447 1.29 10.58 18.00
N ARG A 448 0.61 11.18 18.98
CA ARG A 448 1.06 12.40 19.66
C ARG A 448 2.40 12.26 20.38
N ALA A 449 2.68 11.16 21.06
CA ALA A 449 3.96 10.89 21.68
C ALA A 449 5.08 10.62 20.64
N ILE A 450 4.74 10.11 19.45
CA ILE A 450 5.70 9.87 18.36
C ILE A 450 6.04 11.15 17.58
N MET A 451 5.04 11.99 17.30
CA MET A 451 5.19 13.19 16.48
C MET A 451 4.37 14.36 17.06
N PRO A 452 4.74 14.90 18.24
CA PRO A 452 4.03 16.00 18.88
C PRO A 452 4.07 17.31 18.04
N ASP A 453 5.06 17.43 17.18
CA ASP A 453 5.35 18.55 16.29
C ASP A 453 5.04 18.22 14.81
N ILE A 454 3.94 17.52 14.53
CA ILE A 454 3.52 17.14 13.16
C ILE A 454 3.51 18.30 12.15
N ALA A 455 3.22 19.53 12.60
CA ALA A 455 3.23 20.72 11.77
C ALA A 455 4.64 21.10 11.28
N PHE A 456 5.68 20.75 12.04
CA PHE A 456 7.06 20.86 11.59
C PHE A 456 7.38 19.81 10.53
N PHE A 457 6.92 18.56 10.70
CA PHE A 457 7.07 17.53 9.65
C PHE A 457 6.38 17.92 8.34
N ARG A 458 5.18 18.53 8.41
CA ARG A 458 4.51 19.13 7.23
C ARG A 458 5.41 20.14 6.50
N LYS A 459 6.06 21.05 7.24
CA LYS A 459 7.02 21.99 6.64
C LYS A 459 8.21 21.28 6.00
N CYS A 460 8.72 20.21 6.64
CA CYS A 460 9.78 19.39 6.04
C CYS A 460 9.35 18.76 4.70
N ILE A 461 8.08 18.39 4.54
CA ILE A 461 7.53 17.93 3.24
C ILE A 461 7.55 19.08 2.22
N ASP A 462 7.02 20.25 2.58
CA ASP A 462 6.99 21.42 1.70
C ASP A 462 8.40 21.79 1.20
N GLU A 463 9.36 21.87 2.12
CA GLU A 463 10.74 22.21 1.79
C GLU A 463 11.45 21.09 1.00
N SER A 464 11.19 19.81 1.32
CA SER A 464 11.77 18.69 0.58
C SER A 464 11.33 18.67 -0.89
N PHE A 465 10.06 18.96 -1.13
CA PHE A 465 9.54 19.10 -2.49
C PHE A 465 10.13 20.34 -3.18
N ALA A 466 10.23 21.46 -2.48
CA ALA A 466 10.86 22.67 -3.00
C ALA A 466 12.32 22.43 -3.39
N ASP A 467 13.11 21.69 -2.59
CA ASP A 467 14.49 21.32 -2.90
C ASP A 467 14.58 20.50 -4.19
N LEU A 468 13.70 19.51 -4.36
CA LEU A 468 13.60 18.71 -5.59
C LEU A 468 13.22 19.58 -6.80
N LEU A 469 12.32 20.54 -6.62
CA LEU A 469 11.86 21.44 -7.66
C LEU A 469 12.92 22.51 -8.03
N ALA A 470 13.75 22.93 -7.09
CA ALA A 470 14.84 23.89 -7.32
C ALA A 470 16.12 23.24 -7.86
N ALA A 471 16.41 21.99 -7.46
CA ALA A 471 17.64 21.31 -7.84
C ALA A 471 17.77 21.14 -9.36
N GLN A 472 18.95 21.43 -9.91
CA GLN A 472 19.23 21.24 -11.32
C GLN A 472 20.06 19.96 -11.53
N PRO A 473 19.82 19.20 -12.61
CA PRO A 473 20.72 18.12 -13.00
C PRO A 473 22.14 18.70 -13.14
N LYS A 474 23.10 18.19 -12.36
CA LYS A 474 24.48 18.55 -12.61
C LYS A 474 24.86 17.99 -13.98
N PRO A 475 25.47 18.78 -14.88
CA PRO A 475 26.01 18.23 -16.10
C PRO A 475 26.96 17.12 -15.67
N GLU A 476 26.68 15.91 -16.13
CA GLU A 476 27.59 14.79 -15.96
C GLU A 476 28.91 15.29 -16.57
N LYS A 477 29.94 15.49 -15.75
CA LYS A 477 31.29 15.69 -16.28
C LYS A 477 31.49 14.46 -17.12
N ALA A 478 31.44 14.62 -18.46
CA ALA A 478 31.74 13.56 -19.41
C ALA A 478 32.94 12.83 -18.83
N ALA A 479 32.72 11.58 -18.41
CA ALA A 479 33.79 10.77 -17.86
C ALA A 479 34.91 10.93 -18.87
N ALA A 480 36.04 11.52 -18.43
CA ALA A 480 37.16 11.76 -19.31
C ALA A 480 37.42 10.39 -19.96
N GLY A 481 37.15 10.32 -21.27
CA GLY A 481 37.31 9.08 -22.01
C GLY A 481 38.67 8.51 -21.66
N PRO A 482 38.79 7.17 -21.55
CA PRO A 482 40.02 6.55 -21.06
C PRO A 482 41.19 7.23 -21.74
N LYS A 483 42.04 7.91 -20.94
CA LYS A 483 43.26 8.56 -21.44
C LYS A 483 43.91 7.52 -22.33
N ALA A 484 43.96 7.82 -23.64
CA ALA A 484 44.58 6.95 -24.62
C ALA A 484 45.92 6.54 -24.03
N ALA A 485 46.08 5.25 -23.74
CA ALA A 485 47.33 4.73 -23.27
C ALA A 485 48.37 5.14 -24.30
N THR A 486 49.29 6.02 -23.90
CA THR A 486 50.48 6.33 -24.67
C THR A 486 51.10 5.00 -25.07
N ALA A 487 51.07 4.72 -26.37
CA ALA A 487 51.55 3.47 -26.93
C ALA A 487 53.00 3.25 -26.48
N LYS A 488 53.23 2.17 -25.73
CA LYS A 488 54.58 1.63 -25.57
C LYS A 488 55.15 1.33 -26.96
N PRO A 489 56.42 1.65 -27.24
CA PRO A 489 57.06 1.31 -28.51
C PRO A 489 56.98 -0.21 -28.73
N LYS A 490 56.50 -0.61 -29.93
CA LYS A 490 56.48 -2.00 -30.39
C LYS A 490 57.89 -2.60 -30.29
N ALA A 491 58.03 -3.70 -29.56
CA ALA A 491 59.18 -4.58 -29.67
C ALA A 491 59.25 -5.14 -31.10
N ALA A 492 60.43 -5.04 -31.71
CA ALA A 492 60.70 -5.44 -33.08
C ALA A 492 60.47 -6.94 -33.29
N ALA A 493 59.70 -7.29 -34.32
CA ALA A 493 59.58 -8.65 -34.82
C ALA A 493 60.88 -9.06 -35.54
N LYS A 494 61.46 -10.19 -35.15
CA LYS A 494 62.62 -10.79 -35.84
C LYS A 494 62.21 -11.32 -37.23
N PRO A 495 63.09 -11.24 -38.25
CA PRO A 495 62.74 -11.54 -39.64
C PRO A 495 62.77 -13.05 -39.93
N ALA A 496 61.89 -13.48 -40.83
CA ALA A 496 61.87 -14.83 -41.41
C ALA A 496 63.11 -15.07 -42.29
N ALA A 497 63.83 -16.15 -42.03
CA ALA A 497 64.97 -16.59 -42.83
C ALA A 497 64.50 -17.44 -44.04
N LYS A 498 65.06 -17.12 -45.21
CA LYS A 498 64.90 -17.83 -46.49
C LYS A 498 65.63 -19.19 -46.44
N ALA A 499 65.03 -20.21 -47.08
CA ALA A 499 65.60 -21.54 -47.25
C ALA A 499 66.28 -21.74 -48.62
N LYS A 500 67.41 -22.47 -48.65
CA LYS A 500 67.90 -23.46 -49.65
C LYS A 500 69.38 -23.85 -49.35
N PRO A 501 69.94 -24.98 -49.83
CA PRO A 501 69.37 -26.31 -50.11
C PRO A 501 70.24 -27.54 -49.66
N THR A 502 69.58 -28.72 -49.65
CA THR A 502 70.04 -30.12 -49.93
C THR A 502 71.03 -30.88 -49.03
N ALA A 503 70.57 -32.00 -48.46
CA ALA A 503 71.04 -33.38 -48.73
C ALA A 503 70.08 -34.46 -48.14
N LYS A 504 69.90 -35.58 -48.86
CA LYS A 504 69.17 -36.84 -48.53
C LYS A 504 70.15 -37.85 -47.88
N PRO A 505 69.80 -39.12 -47.54
CA PRO A 505 68.53 -39.79 -47.20
C PRO A 505 68.65 -40.76 -45.97
N ALA A 506 67.54 -41.33 -45.47
CA ALA A 506 67.44 -42.75 -45.06
C ALA A 506 65.99 -43.15 -44.65
N THR A 507 65.70 -44.43 -44.82
CA THR A 507 64.37 -45.06 -44.94
C THR A 507 64.00 -45.98 -43.76
N LYS A 508 62.69 -46.34 -43.72
CA LYS A 508 62.02 -47.49 -43.04
C LYS A 508 61.55 -47.20 -41.59
N GLY A 509 60.37 -47.65 -41.14
CA GLY A 509 59.55 -48.77 -41.62
C GLY A 509 58.04 -48.62 -41.36
N ARG A 510 57.35 -49.62 -41.89
CA ARG A 510 55.91 -49.77 -42.17
C ARG A 510 55.26 -50.60 -41.06
N ALA A 511 54.01 -50.33 -40.67
CA ALA A 511 53.06 -51.37 -40.27
C ALA A 511 51.60 -50.88 -40.42
N LYS A 512 50.72 -51.82 -40.78
CA LYS A 512 49.41 -51.67 -41.45
C LYS A 512 48.20 -51.57 -40.48
N PRO A 513 47.01 -51.21 -41.00
CA PRO A 513 45.76 -50.99 -40.25
C PRO A 513 44.81 -52.20 -40.26
N VAL A 514 43.80 -52.18 -39.37
CA VAL A 514 42.59 -53.02 -39.46
C VAL A 514 41.35 -52.14 -39.26
N ALA A 515 40.38 -52.29 -40.17
CA ALA A 515 39.06 -51.69 -40.16
C ALA A 515 37.97 -52.78 -40.10
N LYS A 516 36.80 -52.46 -39.53
CA LYS A 516 35.43 -53.02 -39.73
C LYS A 516 34.58 -52.61 -38.51
N ALA A 517 33.26 -52.42 -38.53
CA ALA A 517 32.23 -52.31 -39.55
C ALA A 517 30.96 -51.79 -38.84
N ALA A 518 30.03 -51.22 -39.60
CA ALA A 518 28.71 -50.78 -39.16
C ALA A 518 27.74 -51.94 -38.88
N ALA A 519 26.75 -51.72 -38.01
CA ALA A 519 25.41 -52.30 -38.15
C ALA A 519 24.37 -51.53 -37.32
N SER A 520 23.30 -51.11 -38.01
CA SER A 520 22.05 -50.55 -37.50
C SER A 520 21.13 -51.64 -36.93
N GLY A 521 20.24 -51.29 -35.99
CA GLY A 521 19.10 -52.15 -35.65
C GLY A 521 18.13 -51.55 -34.63
N LYS A 522 17.05 -50.92 -35.11
CA LYS A 522 15.80 -50.66 -34.36
C LYS A 522 15.13 -51.99 -33.99
N ASN A 523 14.59 -52.15 -32.77
CA ASN A 523 13.13 -52.12 -32.50
C ASN A 523 12.74 -52.69 -31.11
N ARG A 524 11.93 -51.90 -30.39
CA ARG A 524 10.64 -52.20 -29.74
C ARG A 524 10.43 -53.39 -28.76
N LYS A 525 9.87 -52.97 -27.61
CA LYS A 525 8.68 -53.48 -26.88
C LYS A 525 8.82 -54.79 -26.08
N LYS A 526 8.66 -54.67 -24.76
CA LYS A 526 7.33 -54.77 -24.12
C LYS A 526 7.24 -53.79 -22.96
#